data_AF-A0A967IJ13-F1
#
_entry.id   AF-A0A967IJ13-F1
#
_cell.length_a   1.000
_cell.length_b   1.000
_cell.length_c   1.000
_cell.angle_alpha   90.00
_cell.angle_beta   90.00
_cell.angle_gamma   90.00
#
_symmetry.space_group_name_H-M   'P 1'
#
loop_
_entity.id
_entity.type
_entity.pdbx_description
1 polymer ?
#
loop_
_entity_poly.entity_id
_entity_poly.type
_entity_poly.pdbx_seq_one_letter_code
_entity_poly.pdbx_strand_id
1 'polypeptide(L)' 'QIGRILLNEFRNSDVIARLGGDEFCVLLTGTPASNIERPMQNLDEGFKRWNQEVPYEIGYSVGAVTYDPAIHRS' A
#
# COMPACT_ATOMS: atom_id res chain seq x y z
N GLN A 1 -4.93 12.37 -4.98
CA GLN A 1 -5.95 11.33 -4.70
C GLN A 1 -5.31 10.07 -4.11
N ILE A 2 -4.28 9.47 -4.73
CA ILE A 2 -3.59 8.26 -4.23
C ILE A 2 -3.23 8.34 -2.74
N GLY A 3 -2.55 9.40 -2.30
CA GLY A 3 -2.18 9.54 -0.88
C GLY A 3 -3.36 9.49 0.09
N ARG A 4 -4.55 9.94 -0.32
CA ARG A 4 -5.77 9.85 0.50
C ARG A 4 -6.32 8.43 0.55
N ILE A 5 -6.24 7.69 -0.55
CA ILE A 5 -6.59 6.25 -0.58
C ILE A 5 -5.66 5.52 0.40
N LEU A 6 -4.34 5.71 0.29
CA LEU A 6 -3.38 5.08 1.20
C LEU A 6 -3.68 5.41 2.67
N LEU A 7 -3.94 6.68 2.99
CA LEU A 7 -4.28 7.10 4.36
C LEU A 7 -5.60 6.50 4.88
N ASN A 8 -6.54 6.13 4.00
CA ASN A 8 -7.82 5.54 4.38
C ASN A 8 -7.77 4.01 4.50
N GLU A 9 -7.01 3.33 3.62
CA GLU A 9 -7.03 1.87 3.51
C GLU A 9 -6.05 1.18 4.48
N PHE A 10 -4.98 1.88 4.89
CA PHE A 10 -3.97 1.39 5.83
C PHE A 10 -4.24 1.88 7.26
N ARG A 11 -3.64 1.19 8.24
CA ARG A 11 -3.85 1.50 9.66
C ARG A 11 -3.06 2.74 10.06
N ASN A 12 -3.52 3.43 11.11
CA ASN A 12 -2.78 4.56 11.70
C ASN A 12 -1.36 4.20 12.20
N SER A 13 -1.12 2.92 12.49
CA SER A 13 0.21 2.44 12.88
C SER A 13 1.15 2.22 11.69
N ASP A 14 0.60 2.05 10.48
CA ASP A 14 1.38 1.86 9.26
C ASP A 14 1.97 3.22 8.83
N VAL A 15 3.21 3.21 8.34
CA VAL A 15 3.88 4.44 7.90
C VAL A 15 3.79 4.55 6.39
N ILE A 16 3.24 5.67 5.90
CA ILE A 16 3.11 5.95 4.48
C ILE A 16 4.14 7.01 4.08
N ALA A 17 4.92 6.71 3.05
CA ALA A 17 5.92 7.62 2.48
C ALA A 17 5.67 7.85 0.98
N ARG A 18 5.94 9.07 0.52
CA ARG A 18 6.02 9.39 -0.91
C ARG A 18 7.49 9.45 -1.29
N LEU A 19 7.92 8.58 -2.20
CA LEU A 19 9.31 8.48 -2.61
C LEU A 19 9.67 9.54 -3.66
N GLY A 20 8.73 9.81 -4.58
CA GLY A 20 8.87 10.78 -5.66
C GLY A 20 7.76 10.58 -6.69
N GLY A 21 7.41 11.61 -7.46
CA GLY A 21 6.37 11.47 -8.50
C GLY A 21 5.07 10.86 -7.97
N ASP A 22 4.67 9.74 -8.56
CA ASP A 22 3.54 8.87 -8.19
C ASP A 22 3.94 7.60 -7.42
N GLU A 23 5.21 7.50 -7.02
CA GLU A 23 5.75 6.36 -6.26
C GLU A 23 5.55 6.55 -4.75
N PHE A 24 4.97 5.52 -4.13
CA PHE A 24 4.68 5.46 -2.70
C PHE A 24 5.24 4.18 -2.09
N CYS A 25 5.55 4.25 -0.80
CA CYS A 25 5.94 3.11 0.02
C CYS A 25 5.08 3.09 1.29
N VAL A 26 4.67 1.90 1.71
CA VAL A 26 3.94 1.69 2.97
C VAL A 26 4.69 0.66 3.79
N LEU A 27 5.09 1.06 5.00
CA LEU A 27 5.67 0.17 5.99
C LEU A 27 4.55 -0.34 6.91
N LEU A 28 4.23 -1.63 6.77
CA LEU A 28 3.21 -2.31 7.58
C LEU A 28 3.79 -2.68 8.94
N THR A 29 3.45 -1.92 9.99
CA THR A 29 4.04 -2.14 11.31
C THR A 29 3.37 -3.33 12.01
N GLY A 30 4.19 -4.18 12.63
CA GLY A 30 3.70 -5.38 13.33
C GLY A 30 2.92 -6.36 12.44
N THR A 31 3.11 -6.31 11.11
CA THR A 31 2.41 -7.17 10.17
C THR A 31 3.38 -8.23 9.64
N PRO A 32 3.21 -9.52 10.01
CA PRO A 32 3.99 -10.59 9.41
C PRO A 32 3.58 -10.81 7.95
N ALA A 33 4.46 -11.43 7.17
CA ALA A 33 4.23 -11.75 5.75
C ALA A 33 2.87 -12.45 5.51
N SER A 34 2.47 -13.34 6.42
CA SER A 34 1.23 -14.11 6.35
C SER A 34 -0.04 -13.25 6.35
N ASN A 35 0.04 -12.00 6.81
CA ASN A 35 -1.11 -11.13 7.02
C ASN A 35 -1.17 -9.99 6.00
N ILE A 36 -0.39 -10.05 4.92
CA ILE A 36 -0.33 -9.00 3.91
C ILE A 36 -1.59 -8.94 3.02
N GLU A 37 -2.31 -10.05 2.91
CA GLU A 37 -3.50 -10.14 2.04
C GLU A 37 -4.55 -9.09 2.38
N ARG A 38 -4.79 -8.84 3.68
CA ARG A 38 -5.84 -7.92 4.11
C ARG A 38 -5.54 -6.46 3.75
N PRO A 39 -4.36 -5.89 4.06
CA PRO A 39 -3.98 -4.57 3.56
C PRO A 39 -4.04 -4.44 2.03
N MET A 40 -3.63 -5.48 1.29
CA MET A 40 -3.69 -5.48 -0.17
C MET A 40 -5.12 -5.45 -0.69
N GLN A 41 -6.03 -6.23 -0.10
CA GLN A 41 -7.45 -6.22 -0.45
C GLN A 41 -8.09 -4.84 -0.19
N ASN A 42 -7.79 -4.21 0.94
CA ASN A 42 -8.29 -2.85 1.23
C ASN A 42 -7.82 -1.86 0.16
N LEU A 43 -6.55 -1.92 -0.24
CA LEU A 43 -5.99 -1.07 -1.29
C LEU A 43 -6.71 -1.27 -2.63
N ASP A 44 -6.94 -2.52 -3.03
CA ASP A 44 -7.69 -2.87 -4.24
C ASP A 44 -9.11 -2.29 -4.22
N GLU A 45 -9.81 -2.40 -3.09
CA GLU A 45 -11.15 -1.84 -2.93
C GLU A 45 -11.14 -0.30 -3.02
N GLY A 46 -10.13 0.36 -2.44
CA GLY A 46 -9.93 1.80 -2.54
C GLY A 46 -9.75 2.27 -3.98
N PHE A 47 -8.92 1.58 -4.76
CA PHE A 47 -8.73 1.88 -6.19
C PHE A 47 -9.98 1.57 -7.02
N LYS A 48 -10.70 0.48 -6.74
CA LYS A 48 -11.99 0.17 -7.40
C LYS A 48 -13.02 1.28 -7.17
N ARG A 49 -13.13 1.79 -5.94
CA ARG A 49 -14.02 2.94 -5.64
C ARG A 49 -13.59 4.17 -6.42
N TRP A 50 -12.30 4.49 -6.43
CA TRP A 50 -11.82 5.67 -7.16
C TRP A 50 -12.07 5.55 -8.67
N ASN A 51 -11.87 4.37 -9.27
CA ASN A 51 -12.15 4.11 -10.68
C ASN A 51 -13.64 4.24 -11.06
N GLN A 52 -14.57 4.21 -10.10
CA GLN A 52 -15.98 4.51 -10.36
C GLN A 52 -16.27 6.02 -10.42
N GLU A 53 -15.39 6.86 -9.88
CA GLU A 53 -15.56 8.32 -9.80
C GLU A 53 -14.91 9.07 -10.97
N VAL A 54 -14.13 8.39 -11.80
CA VAL A 54 -13.38 8.98 -12.91
C VAL A 54 -13.77 8.35 -14.26
N PRO A 55 -13.67 9.10 -15.38
CA PRO A 55 -14.07 8.59 -16.71
C PRO A 55 -13.02 7.70 -17.38
N TYR A 56 -11.97 7.29 -16.67
CA TYR A 56 -10.87 6.46 -17.16
C TYR A 56 -10.43 5.48 -16.09
N GLU A 57 -9.80 4.38 -16.48
CA GLU A 57 -9.26 3.39 -15.56
C GLU A 57 -7.85 3.79 -15.08
N ILE A 58 -7.66 3.75 -13.78
CA ILE A 58 -6.40 3.97 -13.09
C ILE A 58 -5.89 2.61 -12.65
N GLY A 59 -4.81 2.17 -13.29
CA GLY A 59 -4.03 1.00 -12.86
C GLY A 59 -2.94 1.38 -11.86
N TYR A 60 -2.48 0.40 -11.10
CA TYR A 60 -1.32 0.54 -10.23
C TYR A 60 -0.52 -0.77 -10.19
N SER A 61 0.76 -0.66 -9.84
CA SER A 61 1.66 -1.79 -9.66
C SER A 61 2.20 -1.77 -8.24
N VAL A 62 2.30 -2.95 -7.62
CA VAL A 62 2.72 -3.08 -6.22
C VAL A 62 3.68 -4.25 -6.06
N GLY A 63 4.76 -4.01 -5.34
CA GLY A 63 5.69 -5.04 -4.86
C GLY A 63 5.68 -5.05 -3.34
N ALA A 64 5.72 -6.24 -2.76
CA ALA A 64 5.77 -6.42 -1.31
C ALA A 64 6.97 -7.27 -0.90
N VAL A 65 7.62 -6.87 0.18
CA VAL A 65 8.75 -7.60 0.77
C VAL A 65 8.62 -7.58 2.29
N THR A 66 8.95 -8.70 2.93
CA THR A 66 9.01 -8.79 4.39
C THR A 66 10.47 -8.67 4.83
N TYR A 67 10.71 -7.80 5.81
CA TYR A 67 12.04 -7.68 6.39
C TYR A 67 12.39 -8.95 7.18
N ASP A 68 13.40 -9.66 6.71
CA ASP A 68 14.04 -10.76 7.43
C ASP A 68 15.40 -10.29 7.99
N PRO A 69 15.58 -10.19 9.33
CA PRO A 69 16.84 -9.76 9.94
C PRO A 69 18.02 -10.70 9.69
N ALA A 70 17.78 -11.96 9.32
CA ALA A 70 18.85 -12.92 9.01
C ALA A 70 19.42 -12.72 7.60
N ILE A 71 18.62 -12.19 6.68
CA ILE A 71 18.96 -12.05 5.26
C ILE A 71 19.26 -10.59 4.89
N HIS A 72 18.60 -9.63 5.54
CA HIS A 72 18.65 -8.20 5.18
C HIS A 72 19.48 -7.36 6.15
N ARG A 73 20.43 -7.97 6.87
CA ARG A 73 21.48 -7.22 7.58
C ARG A 73 22.54 -6.79 6.58
N SER A 74 22.78 -5.47 6.51
CA SER A 74 23.89 -4.84 5.79
C SER A 74 25.24 -5.20 6.39
#